data_AF-A0A9E4KB05-F1
#
_entry.id   AF-A0A9E4KB05-F1
#
_cell.length_a   1.000
_cell.length_b   1.000
_cell.length_c   1.000
_cell.angle_alpha   90.00
_cell.angle_beta   90.00
_cell.angle_gamma   90.00
#
_symmetry.space_group_name_H-M   'P 1'
#
loop_
_entity.id
_entity.type
_entity.pdbx_description
1 polymer ?
#
loop_
_entity_poly.entity_id
_entity_poly.type
_entity_poly.pdbx_seq_one_letter_code
_entity_poly.pdbx_strand_id
1 'polypeptide(L)'
;HNNVDATGKPANHIPTNEPCENCHTTVTWATGTFDHAGVAGTCSSCHNGTIATGKHASHILTSGQCDSCHISTVNWLSVRFDHSTVTGSCQSCHNGIPATGKPASHVPTTSECDACHTSQTNWLAVRFDHTNAAGNCSNCHDGITATGKDPGHVPTTAQCDECHLSTSNWLNVRFTHGNVAGTCSTCHNGVTATGKHAGHIQTSGQCDTCHISTTDWTNVDFNHGSIITGCSSCHNGSLATGKPGNHIPTTQECNICHNSTDNWLNVTFTHTNVAGTCSNCHNGTFATGKSASHLPTTAQCDNCHTSTSNWLSVTFDHSGVTGNCNSCHNGTTATGTPQGHFVTTQQCDACHTTNGWLPVINYRHTSGNYPGDHRANLSCQDCHTSNSEAVPWPFPTYARTCAGCHANDYRPGEDDHNGLSADRNCAASGCHRVNAREW
;
A
#
# COMPACT_ATOMS: atom_id res chain seq x y z
N HIS A 1 -72.04 -91.63 -27.58
CA HIS A 1 -72.12 -90.64 -26.49
C HIS A 1 -72.99 -89.45 -26.89
N ASN A 2 -74.31 -89.54 -26.67
CA ASN A 2 -75.31 -88.50 -26.96
C ASN A 2 -75.86 -87.84 -25.68
N ASN A 3 -75.18 -88.02 -24.53
CA ASN A 3 -75.67 -87.65 -23.19
C ASN A 3 -77.01 -88.27 -22.78
N VAL A 4 -77.47 -89.31 -23.50
CA VAL A 4 -78.69 -90.06 -23.19
C VAL A 4 -78.37 -91.54 -22.95
N ASP A 5 -77.59 -92.18 -23.82
CA ASP A 5 -77.27 -93.62 -23.73
C ASP A 5 -75.87 -93.91 -23.15
N ALA A 6 -74.98 -92.92 -23.12
CA ALA A 6 -73.68 -92.99 -22.47
C ALA A 6 -73.14 -91.56 -22.21
N THR A 7 -72.49 -91.34 -21.07
CA THR A 7 -71.97 -90.04 -20.59
C THR A 7 -71.02 -89.39 -21.59
N GLY A 8 -71.42 -88.31 -22.26
CA GLY A 8 -70.55 -87.56 -23.15
C GLY A 8 -69.44 -86.80 -22.40
N LYS A 9 -68.70 -85.97 -23.14
CA LYS A 9 -67.60 -85.18 -22.59
C LYS A 9 -68.13 -84.30 -21.43
N PRO A 10 -67.65 -84.47 -20.18
CA PRO A 10 -68.09 -83.64 -19.06
C PRO A 10 -67.69 -82.16 -19.28
N ALA A 11 -68.31 -81.24 -18.55
CA ALA A 11 -68.06 -79.80 -18.73
C ALA A 11 -66.60 -79.38 -18.49
N ASN A 12 -65.81 -80.20 -17.77
CA ASN A 12 -64.38 -80.01 -17.53
C ASN A 12 -63.48 -80.84 -18.47
N HIS A 13 -64.04 -81.46 -19.51
CA HIS A 13 -63.28 -82.21 -20.52
C HIS A 13 -62.48 -81.25 -21.40
N ILE A 14 -61.25 -81.63 -21.76
CA ILE A 14 -60.41 -80.86 -22.69
C ILE A 14 -61.13 -80.75 -24.06
N PRO A 15 -61.33 -79.55 -24.62
CA PRO A 15 -61.95 -79.40 -25.93
C PRO A 15 -61.18 -80.18 -27.01
N THR A 16 -61.82 -81.16 -27.63
CA THR A 16 -61.24 -81.97 -28.70
C THR A 16 -62.33 -82.44 -29.65
N ASN A 17 -61.99 -82.56 -30.93
CA ASN A 17 -62.85 -83.19 -31.95
C ASN A 17 -62.38 -84.62 -32.27
N GLU A 18 -61.33 -85.10 -31.60
CA GLU A 18 -60.79 -86.45 -31.80
C GLU A 18 -61.75 -87.53 -31.25
N PRO A 19 -61.78 -88.72 -31.90
CA PRO A 19 -62.42 -89.92 -31.36
C PRO A 19 -61.90 -90.27 -29.96
N CYS A 20 -62.77 -90.84 -29.12
CA CYS A 20 -62.46 -91.10 -27.71
C CYS A 20 -61.29 -92.09 -27.53
N GLU A 21 -61.15 -93.05 -28.44
CA GLU A 21 -60.11 -94.08 -28.47
C GLU A 21 -58.69 -93.53 -28.67
N ASN A 22 -58.55 -92.29 -29.17
CA ASN A 22 -57.24 -91.64 -29.33
C ASN A 22 -56.66 -91.17 -27.98
N CYS A 23 -57.51 -91.01 -26.97
CA CYS A 23 -57.10 -90.52 -25.64
C CYS A 23 -57.39 -91.52 -24.53
N HIS A 24 -58.44 -92.34 -24.65
CA HIS A 24 -58.90 -93.24 -23.59
C HIS A 24 -58.75 -94.70 -23.99
N THR A 25 -58.25 -95.52 -23.07
CA THR A 25 -58.33 -96.98 -23.19
C THR A 25 -59.53 -97.50 -22.39
N THR A 26 -60.06 -98.65 -22.78
CA THR A 26 -61.14 -99.33 -22.03
C THR A 26 -60.70 -99.84 -20.65
N VAL A 27 -59.40 -99.87 -20.37
CA VAL A 27 -58.82 -100.30 -19.08
C VAL A 27 -58.59 -99.12 -18.14
N THR A 28 -58.23 -97.95 -18.67
CA THR A 28 -57.93 -96.73 -17.90
C THR A 28 -58.77 -95.55 -18.37
N TRP A 29 -60.08 -95.73 -18.53
CA TRP A 29 -60.96 -94.71 -19.11
C TRP A 29 -60.90 -93.35 -18.36
N ALA A 30 -60.70 -93.39 -17.04
CA ALA A 30 -60.55 -92.19 -16.22
C ALA A 30 -59.25 -91.41 -16.47
N THR A 31 -58.24 -92.04 -17.08
CA THR A 31 -56.91 -91.47 -17.31
C THR A 31 -56.66 -91.40 -18.82
N GLY A 32 -56.84 -90.21 -19.40
CA GLY A 32 -56.57 -89.98 -20.81
C GLY A 32 -55.10 -89.66 -21.08
N THR A 33 -54.59 -90.05 -22.26
CA THR A 33 -53.35 -89.50 -22.82
C THR A 33 -53.66 -88.22 -23.58
N PHE A 34 -52.80 -87.21 -23.44
CA PHE A 34 -52.96 -85.91 -24.09
C PHE A 34 -51.71 -85.54 -24.89
N ASP A 35 -51.93 -85.13 -26.13
CA ASP A 35 -50.96 -84.49 -27.02
C ASP A 35 -51.57 -83.17 -27.53
N HIS A 36 -50.72 -82.19 -27.82
CA HIS A 36 -51.13 -80.91 -28.40
C HIS A 36 -51.50 -81.05 -29.90
N ALA A 37 -51.15 -82.16 -30.55
CA ALA A 37 -51.58 -82.45 -31.92
C ALA A 37 -53.12 -82.52 -32.01
N GLY A 38 -53.72 -81.68 -32.85
CA GLY A 38 -55.18 -81.68 -33.06
C GLY A 38 -56.01 -80.91 -32.02
N VAL A 39 -55.37 -80.18 -31.10
CA VAL A 39 -56.09 -79.30 -30.15
C VAL A 39 -56.84 -78.21 -30.90
N ALA A 40 -58.14 -78.07 -30.61
CA ALA A 40 -58.99 -77.01 -31.14
C ALA A 40 -59.14 -75.87 -30.11
N GLY A 41 -58.68 -74.67 -30.44
CA GLY A 41 -58.76 -73.47 -29.58
C GLY A 41 -57.43 -72.74 -29.44
N THR A 42 -57.44 -71.64 -28.68
CA THR A 42 -56.23 -70.85 -28.40
C THR A 42 -55.50 -71.37 -27.17
N CYS A 43 -54.19 -71.20 -27.05
CA CYS A 43 -53.45 -71.64 -25.86
C CYS A 43 -54.06 -71.09 -24.56
N SER A 44 -54.45 -69.81 -24.55
CA SER A 44 -55.03 -69.14 -23.37
C SER A 44 -56.41 -69.65 -22.94
N SER A 45 -57.17 -70.33 -23.81
CA SER A 45 -58.47 -70.89 -23.41
C SER A 45 -58.31 -72.10 -22.48
N CYS A 46 -57.16 -72.79 -22.52
CA CYS A 46 -56.83 -73.92 -21.65
C CYS A 46 -55.76 -73.55 -20.60
N HIS A 47 -54.72 -72.82 -20.98
CA HIS A 47 -53.65 -72.35 -20.08
C HIS A 47 -54.05 -71.05 -19.36
N ASN A 48 -55.15 -71.13 -18.63
CA ASN A 48 -55.75 -70.00 -17.89
C ASN A 48 -55.48 -70.06 -16.37
N GLY A 49 -54.67 -71.01 -15.90
CA GLY A 49 -54.38 -71.23 -14.49
C GLY A 49 -55.44 -72.03 -13.73
N THR A 50 -56.57 -72.36 -14.37
CA THR A 50 -57.65 -73.19 -13.81
C THR A 50 -57.71 -74.57 -14.47
N ILE A 51 -57.69 -74.63 -15.82
CA ILE A 51 -57.72 -75.89 -16.59
C ILE A 51 -56.30 -76.46 -16.73
N ALA A 52 -55.35 -75.63 -17.13
CA ALA A 52 -53.93 -75.94 -17.19
C ALA A 52 -53.10 -74.74 -16.70
N THR A 53 -51.83 -74.99 -16.36
CA THR A 53 -50.91 -73.96 -15.89
C THR A 53 -50.83 -72.80 -16.88
N GLY A 54 -51.16 -71.60 -16.43
CA GLY A 54 -51.04 -70.38 -17.22
C GLY A 54 -49.63 -69.76 -17.16
N LYS A 55 -49.53 -68.49 -17.55
CA LYS A 55 -48.28 -67.72 -17.40
C LYS A 55 -47.91 -67.62 -15.92
N HIS A 56 -46.67 -67.97 -15.57
CA HIS A 56 -46.15 -67.81 -14.21
C HIS A 56 -45.96 -66.32 -13.86
N ALA A 57 -45.92 -65.97 -12.57
CA ALA A 57 -45.77 -64.58 -12.12
C ALA A 57 -44.46 -63.91 -12.60
N SER A 58 -43.43 -64.70 -12.88
CA SER A 58 -42.13 -64.26 -13.42
C SER A 58 -42.06 -64.30 -14.95
N HIS A 59 -43.16 -64.59 -15.64
CA HIS A 59 -43.21 -64.57 -17.10
C HIS A 59 -43.12 -63.13 -17.61
N ILE A 60 -42.49 -62.93 -18.77
CA ILE A 60 -42.43 -61.61 -19.42
C ILE A 60 -43.86 -61.08 -19.64
N LEU A 61 -44.08 -59.80 -19.35
CA LEU A 61 -45.40 -59.18 -19.50
C LEU A 61 -45.78 -59.10 -20.99
N THR A 62 -46.76 -59.90 -21.38
CA THR A 62 -47.27 -59.97 -22.75
C THR A 62 -48.76 -60.30 -22.77
N SER A 63 -49.49 -59.61 -23.65
CA SER A 63 -50.88 -59.93 -24.00
C SER A 63 -50.98 -60.95 -25.15
N GLY A 64 -49.85 -61.34 -25.75
CA GLY A 64 -49.78 -62.32 -26.83
C GLY A 64 -50.23 -63.73 -26.40
N GLN A 65 -50.69 -64.51 -27.38
CA GLN A 65 -50.93 -65.94 -27.24
C GLN A 65 -49.61 -66.69 -27.05
N CYS A 66 -49.64 -67.88 -26.46
CA CYS A 66 -48.41 -68.57 -26.09
C CYS A 66 -47.55 -68.95 -27.31
N ASP A 67 -48.19 -69.30 -28.42
CA ASP A 67 -47.58 -69.68 -29.70
C ASP A 67 -46.95 -68.50 -30.48
N SER A 68 -47.21 -67.25 -30.09
CA SER A 68 -46.50 -66.11 -30.67
C SER A 68 -45.01 -66.09 -30.28
N CYS A 69 -44.70 -66.66 -29.12
CA CYS A 69 -43.36 -66.71 -28.55
C CYS A 69 -42.83 -68.15 -28.50
N HIS A 70 -43.61 -69.09 -27.98
CA HIS A 70 -43.21 -70.49 -27.83
C HIS A 70 -43.45 -71.24 -29.14
N ILE A 71 -42.36 -71.51 -29.87
CA ILE A 71 -42.40 -72.08 -31.23
C ILE A 71 -42.46 -73.61 -31.24
N SER A 72 -42.57 -74.25 -30.08
CA SER A 72 -42.67 -75.71 -29.96
C SER A 72 -43.59 -76.10 -28.80
N THR A 73 -44.52 -77.01 -29.06
CA THR A 73 -45.39 -77.64 -28.05
C THR A 73 -44.73 -78.82 -27.33
N VAL A 74 -43.57 -79.27 -27.81
CA VAL A 74 -42.80 -80.38 -27.21
C VAL A 74 -41.61 -79.85 -26.40
N ASN A 75 -40.91 -78.83 -26.90
CA ASN A 75 -39.86 -78.13 -26.18
C ASN A 75 -40.27 -76.70 -25.88
N TRP A 76 -41.03 -76.51 -24.79
CA TRP A 76 -41.60 -75.22 -24.42
C TRP A 76 -40.55 -74.11 -24.17
N LEU A 77 -39.30 -74.47 -23.91
CA LEU A 77 -38.21 -73.50 -23.77
C LEU A 77 -37.72 -72.92 -25.10
N SER A 78 -38.15 -73.49 -26.24
CA SER A 78 -37.86 -72.94 -27.57
C SER A 78 -38.74 -71.72 -27.83
N VAL A 79 -38.12 -70.54 -27.76
CA VAL A 79 -38.81 -69.25 -27.87
C VAL A 79 -38.24 -68.43 -29.01
N ARG A 80 -39.12 -67.76 -29.77
CA ARG A 80 -38.78 -66.63 -30.63
C ARG A 80 -39.27 -65.36 -29.95
N PHE A 81 -38.37 -64.41 -29.71
CA PHE A 81 -38.70 -63.16 -29.03
C PHE A 81 -38.85 -62.01 -30.03
N ASP A 82 -39.90 -61.21 -29.86
CA ASP A 82 -40.19 -60.00 -30.64
C ASP A 82 -40.69 -58.89 -29.71
N HIS A 83 -40.03 -57.73 -29.73
CA HIS A 83 -40.37 -56.58 -28.90
C HIS A 83 -41.78 -56.03 -29.14
N SER A 84 -42.37 -56.24 -30.31
CA SER A 84 -43.75 -55.81 -30.62
C SER A 84 -44.81 -56.56 -29.82
N THR A 85 -44.46 -57.69 -29.21
CA THR A 85 -45.39 -58.58 -28.49
C THR A 85 -45.35 -58.40 -26.98
N VAL A 86 -44.51 -57.52 -26.44
CA VAL A 86 -44.38 -57.25 -25.00
C VAL A 86 -44.91 -55.87 -24.63
N THR A 87 -45.36 -55.70 -23.39
CA THR A 87 -45.99 -54.44 -22.92
C THR A 87 -45.28 -53.82 -21.71
N GLY A 88 -44.08 -54.27 -21.38
CA GLY A 88 -43.25 -53.70 -20.31
C GLY A 88 -42.45 -52.48 -20.77
N SER A 89 -41.99 -51.66 -19.82
CA SER A 89 -40.98 -50.63 -20.09
C SER A 89 -39.63 -51.27 -20.39
N CYS A 90 -38.78 -50.61 -21.19
CA CYS A 90 -37.46 -51.13 -21.56
C CYS A 90 -36.68 -51.52 -20.30
N GLN A 91 -36.72 -50.68 -19.27
CA GLN A 91 -35.98 -50.86 -18.02
C GLN A 91 -36.53 -51.95 -17.11
N SER A 92 -37.81 -52.31 -17.23
CA SER A 92 -38.36 -53.45 -16.50
C SER A 92 -37.69 -54.77 -16.90
N CYS A 93 -37.15 -54.84 -18.12
CA CYS A 93 -36.43 -56.01 -18.64
C CYS A 93 -34.91 -55.77 -18.74
N HIS A 94 -34.47 -54.62 -19.25
CA HIS A 94 -33.06 -54.27 -19.43
C HIS A 94 -32.45 -53.66 -18.17
N ASN A 95 -32.51 -54.41 -17.06
CA ASN A 95 -31.93 -54.03 -15.76
C ASN A 95 -30.75 -54.92 -15.34
N GLY A 96 -30.29 -55.81 -16.22
CA GLY A 96 -29.20 -56.75 -15.94
C GLY A 96 -29.65 -58.08 -15.34
N ILE A 97 -30.95 -58.26 -15.05
CA ILE A 97 -31.50 -59.54 -14.56
C ILE A 97 -32.10 -60.37 -15.72
N PRO A 98 -33.29 -60.05 -16.30
CA PRO A 98 -33.81 -60.86 -17.39
C PRO A 98 -33.22 -60.48 -18.75
N ALA A 99 -32.65 -59.27 -18.90
CA ALA A 99 -31.93 -58.84 -20.10
C ALA A 99 -30.78 -57.85 -19.77
N THR A 100 -29.83 -57.72 -20.68
CA THR A 100 -28.68 -56.81 -20.55
C THR A 100 -29.15 -55.37 -20.33
N GLY A 101 -28.69 -54.76 -19.25
CA GLY A 101 -28.96 -53.35 -18.96
C GLY A 101 -27.92 -52.40 -19.57
N LYS A 102 -27.92 -51.15 -19.06
CA LYS A 102 -26.95 -50.13 -19.47
C LYS A 102 -25.52 -50.58 -19.10
N PRO A 103 -24.55 -50.61 -20.03
CA PRO A 103 -23.15 -50.91 -19.71
C PRO A 103 -22.53 -49.78 -18.87
N ALA A 104 -21.42 -50.07 -18.18
CA ALA A 104 -20.73 -49.09 -17.34
C ALA A 104 -20.24 -47.84 -18.10
N SER A 105 -19.99 -47.97 -19.42
CA SER A 105 -19.61 -46.88 -20.31
C SER A 105 -20.80 -46.08 -20.87
N HIS A 106 -22.04 -46.41 -20.49
CA HIS A 106 -23.22 -45.68 -20.94
C HIS A 106 -23.28 -44.29 -20.30
N VAL A 107 -23.73 -43.30 -21.07
CA VAL A 107 -23.93 -41.93 -20.55
C VAL A 107 -24.91 -41.98 -19.36
N PRO A 108 -24.61 -41.36 -18.22
CA PRO A 108 -25.51 -41.41 -17.06
C PRO A 108 -26.87 -40.79 -17.38
N THR A 109 -27.93 -41.55 -17.17
CA THR A 109 -29.31 -41.09 -17.40
C THR A 109 -30.31 -41.94 -16.61
N THR A 110 -31.34 -41.30 -16.09
CA THR A 110 -32.50 -41.94 -15.46
C THR A 110 -33.71 -42.04 -16.41
N SER A 111 -33.64 -41.45 -17.60
CA SER A 111 -34.72 -41.48 -18.60
C SER A 111 -34.95 -42.88 -19.15
N GLU A 112 -36.20 -43.16 -19.57
CA GLU A 112 -36.57 -44.36 -20.33
C GLU A 112 -35.72 -44.51 -21.58
N CYS A 113 -35.43 -45.75 -21.98
CA CYS A 113 -34.45 -45.99 -23.04
C CYS A 113 -34.89 -45.39 -24.40
N ASP A 114 -36.19 -45.33 -24.65
CA ASP A 114 -36.80 -44.75 -25.87
C ASP A 114 -36.71 -43.22 -25.94
N ALA A 115 -36.37 -42.54 -24.85
CA ALA A 115 -36.04 -41.11 -24.87
C ALA A 115 -34.80 -40.82 -25.73
N CYS A 116 -33.87 -41.78 -25.79
CA CYS A 116 -32.60 -41.68 -26.51
C CYS A 116 -32.53 -42.65 -27.69
N HIS A 117 -32.90 -43.92 -27.50
CA HIS A 117 -32.84 -44.95 -28.53
C HIS A 117 -34.10 -44.90 -29.40
N THR A 118 -33.93 -44.39 -30.61
CA THR A 118 -35.04 -44.06 -31.52
C THR A 118 -35.55 -45.26 -32.34
N SER A 119 -34.92 -46.43 -32.19
CA SER A 119 -35.29 -47.64 -32.92
C SER A 119 -35.11 -48.91 -32.08
N GLN A 120 -36.11 -49.80 -32.16
CA GLN A 120 -36.09 -51.12 -31.53
C GLN A 120 -35.31 -52.16 -32.36
N THR A 121 -35.09 -51.91 -33.65
CA THR A 121 -34.37 -52.80 -34.57
C THR A 121 -32.93 -52.34 -34.85
N ASN A 122 -32.64 -51.06 -34.62
CA ASN A 122 -31.29 -50.49 -34.67
C ASN A 122 -31.01 -49.74 -33.36
N TRP A 123 -30.61 -50.48 -32.32
CA TRP A 123 -30.38 -49.90 -30.99
C TRP A 123 -29.31 -48.80 -30.97
N LEU A 124 -28.38 -48.80 -31.94
CA LEU A 124 -27.35 -47.77 -32.05
C LEU A 124 -27.88 -46.45 -32.64
N ALA A 125 -29.13 -46.40 -33.11
CA ALA A 125 -29.78 -45.17 -33.55
C ALA A 125 -30.21 -44.32 -32.35
N VAL A 126 -29.36 -43.38 -31.95
CA VAL A 126 -29.54 -42.55 -30.77
C VAL A 126 -29.79 -41.08 -31.15
N ARG A 127 -30.71 -40.43 -30.44
CA ARG A 127 -30.83 -38.98 -30.36
C ARG A 127 -30.44 -38.54 -28.96
N PHE A 128 -29.46 -37.64 -28.85
CA PHE A 128 -29.00 -37.12 -27.57
C PHE A 128 -29.55 -35.71 -27.32
N ASP A 129 -30.06 -35.49 -26.10
CA ASP A 129 -30.47 -34.19 -25.58
C ASP A 129 -29.91 -34.03 -24.15
N HIS A 130 -29.34 -32.87 -23.85
CA HIS A 130 -28.75 -32.58 -22.54
C HIS A 130 -29.80 -32.58 -21.43
N THR A 131 -31.09 -32.36 -21.71
CA THR A 131 -32.16 -32.47 -20.70
C THR A 131 -32.31 -33.88 -20.14
N ASN A 132 -31.85 -34.90 -20.89
CA ASN A 132 -31.92 -36.31 -20.51
C ASN A 132 -30.62 -36.81 -19.87
N ALA A 133 -29.57 -35.98 -19.81
CA ALA A 133 -28.31 -36.31 -19.19
C ALA A 133 -28.39 -36.12 -17.67
N ALA A 134 -27.75 -37.01 -16.91
CA ALA A 134 -27.63 -36.90 -15.46
C ALA A 134 -26.17 -36.72 -15.05
N GLY A 135 -25.95 -36.01 -13.94
CA GLY A 135 -24.61 -35.78 -13.38
C GLY A 135 -23.95 -34.50 -13.88
N ASN A 136 -22.66 -34.38 -13.56
CA ASN A 136 -21.87 -33.18 -13.81
C ASN A 136 -21.37 -33.12 -15.25
N CYS A 137 -21.24 -31.90 -15.80
CA CYS A 137 -20.72 -31.67 -17.15
C CYS A 137 -19.35 -32.32 -17.33
N SER A 138 -18.47 -32.17 -16.33
CA SER A 138 -17.10 -32.72 -16.35
C SER A 138 -17.03 -34.25 -16.42
N ASN A 139 -18.11 -34.96 -16.07
CA ASN A 139 -18.12 -36.43 -16.11
C ASN A 139 -18.23 -36.96 -17.55
N CYS A 140 -18.75 -36.15 -18.48
CA CYS A 140 -18.85 -36.50 -19.90
C CYS A 140 -17.94 -35.63 -20.76
N HIS A 141 -17.75 -34.36 -20.43
CA HIS A 141 -16.85 -33.43 -21.13
C HIS A 141 -15.42 -33.51 -20.58
N ASP A 142 -14.87 -34.73 -20.58
CA ASP A 142 -13.54 -35.10 -20.08
C ASP A 142 -12.46 -35.08 -21.17
N GLY A 143 -12.83 -34.81 -22.42
CA GLY A 143 -11.95 -34.88 -23.59
C GLY A 143 -11.82 -36.27 -24.21
N ILE A 144 -12.46 -37.29 -23.62
CA ILE A 144 -12.50 -38.67 -24.10
C ILE A 144 -13.92 -39.03 -24.55
N THR A 145 -14.89 -38.89 -23.65
CA THR A 145 -16.31 -39.20 -23.86
C THR A 145 -16.98 -38.11 -24.70
N ALA A 146 -16.71 -36.84 -24.38
CA ALA A 146 -17.12 -35.68 -25.14
C ALA A 146 -16.05 -34.58 -25.05
N THR A 147 -16.13 -33.59 -25.93
CA THR A 147 -15.19 -32.47 -25.98
C THR A 147 -15.16 -31.73 -24.63
N GLY A 148 -14.00 -31.68 -24.00
CA GLY A 148 -13.77 -30.94 -22.75
C GLY A 148 -13.41 -29.48 -22.99
N LYS A 149 -12.81 -28.86 -21.96
CA LYS A 149 -12.23 -27.51 -22.04
C LYS A 149 -11.05 -27.52 -23.02
N ASP A 150 -10.99 -26.54 -23.92
CA ASP A 150 -9.87 -26.41 -24.85
C ASP A 150 -8.61 -25.87 -24.14
N PRO A 151 -7.40 -26.01 -24.74
CA PRO A 151 -6.15 -25.55 -24.12
C PRO A 151 -6.08 -24.04 -23.84
N GLY A 152 -6.88 -23.22 -24.52
CA GLY A 152 -6.98 -21.78 -24.31
C GLY A 152 -8.03 -21.37 -23.27
N HIS A 153 -8.79 -22.32 -22.72
CA HIS A 153 -9.79 -22.04 -21.70
C HIS A 153 -9.14 -21.52 -20.42
N VAL A 154 -9.82 -20.60 -19.72
CA VAL A 154 -9.38 -20.11 -18.41
C VAL A 154 -9.19 -21.29 -17.43
N PRO A 155 -8.08 -21.36 -16.68
CA PRO A 155 -7.87 -22.46 -15.74
C PRO A 155 -8.98 -22.49 -14.67
N THR A 156 -9.73 -23.58 -14.59
CA THR A 156 -10.80 -23.74 -13.61
C THR A 156 -11.17 -25.20 -13.38
N THR A 157 -11.44 -25.53 -12.12
CA THR A 157 -12.03 -26.81 -11.68
C THR A 157 -13.55 -26.72 -11.50
N ALA A 158 -14.15 -25.54 -11.66
CA ALA A 158 -15.59 -25.35 -11.59
C ALA A 158 -16.32 -26.13 -12.68
N GLN A 159 -17.58 -26.47 -12.39
CA GLN A 159 -18.49 -27.05 -13.37
C GLN A 159 -18.84 -26.02 -14.45
N CYS A 160 -19.21 -26.52 -15.63
CA CYS A 160 -19.40 -25.66 -16.80
C CYS A 160 -20.54 -24.66 -16.59
N ASP A 161 -21.61 -25.06 -15.91
CA ASP A 161 -22.82 -24.28 -15.63
C ASP A 161 -22.64 -23.15 -14.60
N GLU A 162 -21.57 -23.16 -13.82
CA GLU A 162 -21.20 -22.03 -12.95
C GLU A 162 -20.82 -20.78 -13.74
N CYS A 163 -20.26 -20.98 -14.93
CA CYS A 163 -19.79 -19.94 -15.84
C CYS A 163 -20.66 -19.81 -17.09
N HIS A 164 -20.96 -20.91 -17.77
CA HIS A 164 -21.74 -20.94 -19.01
C HIS A 164 -23.22 -21.05 -18.70
N LEU A 165 -23.96 -19.98 -19.00
CA LEU A 165 -25.37 -19.85 -18.65
C LEU A 165 -26.31 -20.57 -19.63
N SER A 166 -25.77 -21.26 -20.62
CA SER A 166 -26.53 -21.93 -21.68
C SER A 166 -25.77 -23.11 -22.25
N THR A 167 -26.48 -24.22 -22.50
CA THR A 167 -25.95 -25.40 -23.19
C THR A 167 -25.94 -25.25 -24.71
N SER A 168 -26.64 -24.25 -25.26
CA SER A 168 -26.72 -23.96 -26.71
C SER A 168 -25.91 -22.75 -27.13
N ASN A 169 -25.59 -21.84 -26.20
CA ASN A 169 -24.72 -20.68 -26.45
C ASN A 169 -23.62 -20.58 -25.39
N TRP A 170 -22.49 -21.23 -25.66
CA TRP A 170 -21.34 -21.26 -24.76
C TRP A 170 -20.60 -19.92 -24.64
N LEU A 171 -20.90 -18.93 -25.50
CA LEU A 171 -20.36 -17.57 -25.36
C LEU A 171 -21.11 -16.73 -24.32
N ASN A 172 -22.28 -17.19 -23.85
CA ASN A 172 -22.99 -16.53 -22.75
C ASN A 172 -22.37 -16.94 -21.41
N VAL A 173 -21.41 -16.15 -20.95
CA VAL A 173 -20.57 -16.45 -19.79
C VAL A 173 -20.75 -15.43 -18.68
N ARG A 174 -20.89 -15.90 -17.45
CA ARG A 174 -20.70 -15.11 -16.23
C ARG A 174 -19.31 -15.41 -15.66
N PHE A 175 -18.46 -14.39 -15.61
CA PHE A 175 -17.11 -14.52 -15.07
C PHE A 175 -17.02 -13.98 -13.64
N THR A 176 -16.44 -14.76 -12.73
CA THR A 176 -16.09 -14.33 -11.38
C THR A 176 -14.71 -14.86 -11.00
N HIS A 177 -13.91 -14.08 -10.26
CA HIS A 177 -12.56 -14.48 -9.87
C HIS A 177 -12.53 -15.68 -8.89
N GLY A 178 -13.61 -15.94 -8.16
CA GLY A 178 -13.69 -17.09 -7.24
C GLY A 178 -13.72 -18.44 -7.95
N ASN A 179 -14.09 -18.46 -9.24
CA ASN A 179 -14.24 -19.68 -10.02
C ASN A 179 -13.01 -19.99 -10.89
N VAL A 180 -11.92 -19.22 -10.79
CA VAL A 180 -10.70 -19.45 -11.58
C VAL A 180 -9.55 -19.92 -10.69
N ALA A 181 -8.65 -20.69 -11.29
CA ALA A 181 -7.43 -21.17 -10.66
C ALA A 181 -6.20 -20.44 -11.22
N GLY A 182 -5.13 -20.39 -10.44
CA GLY A 182 -3.88 -19.72 -10.80
C GLY A 182 -3.64 -18.46 -9.97
N THR A 183 -2.53 -17.77 -10.26
CA THR A 183 -2.18 -16.50 -9.60
C THR A 183 -2.49 -15.33 -10.50
N CYS A 184 -2.66 -14.13 -9.94
CA CYS A 184 -3.01 -12.93 -10.69
C CYS A 184 -2.09 -12.72 -11.89
N SER A 185 -0.78 -12.86 -11.69
CA SER A 185 0.25 -12.66 -12.73
C SER A 185 0.21 -13.66 -13.88
N THR A 186 -0.35 -14.87 -13.68
CA THR A 186 -0.47 -15.86 -14.76
C THR A 186 -1.51 -15.45 -15.81
N CYS A 187 -2.51 -14.66 -15.42
CA CYS A 187 -3.55 -14.14 -16.31
C CYS A 187 -3.32 -12.65 -16.66
N HIS A 188 -3.01 -11.82 -15.67
CA HIS A 188 -2.78 -10.38 -15.83
C HIS A 188 -1.34 -10.07 -16.28
N ASN A 189 -0.95 -10.68 -17.39
CA ASN A 189 0.39 -10.62 -17.99
C ASN A 189 0.47 -9.64 -19.19
N GLY A 190 -0.62 -8.93 -19.50
CA GLY A 190 -0.72 -8.05 -20.66
C GLY A 190 -1.05 -8.75 -21.98
N VAL A 191 -1.14 -10.07 -21.98
CA VAL A 191 -1.53 -10.91 -23.13
C VAL A 191 -2.91 -11.52 -22.89
N THR A 192 -3.06 -12.31 -21.81
CA THR A 192 -4.33 -12.99 -21.47
C THR A 192 -5.34 -12.00 -20.88
N ALA A 193 -4.88 -11.13 -19.98
CA ALA A 193 -5.65 -10.05 -19.40
C ALA A 193 -4.74 -8.84 -19.13
N THR A 194 -5.34 -7.68 -18.93
CA THR A 194 -4.63 -6.43 -18.63
C THR A 194 -3.71 -6.60 -17.42
N GLY A 195 -2.43 -6.31 -17.59
CA GLY A 195 -1.44 -6.36 -16.51
C GLY A 195 -1.24 -5.02 -15.80
N LYS A 196 -0.09 -4.90 -15.11
CA LYS A 196 0.37 -3.65 -14.49
C LYS A 196 0.55 -2.56 -15.55
N HIS A 197 -0.05 -1.38 -15.33
CA HIS A 197 0.13 -0.24 -16.23
C HIS A 197 1.52 0.40 -16.07
N ALA A 198 1.95 1.24 -17.02
CA ALA A 198 3.30 1.81 -17.06
C ALA A 198 3.68 2.65 -15.83
N GLY A 199 2.69 3.24 -15.15
CA GLY A 199 2.88 4.02 -13.91
C GLY A 199 2.85 3.20 -12.63
N HIS A 200 2.74 1.88 -12.71
CA HIS A 200 2.73 1.00 -11.54
C HIS A 200 4.13 0.91 -10.92
N ILE A 201 4.20 0.84 -9.59
CA ILE A 201 5.46 0.62 -8.85
C ILE A 201 6.10 -0.68 -9.35
N GLN A 202 7.39 -0.66 -9.69
CA GLN A 202 8.06 -1.84 -10.21
C GLN A 202 8.15 -2.91 -9.12
N THR A 203 7.45 -4.04 -9.31
CA THR A 203 7.41 -5.16 -8.38
C THR A 203 7.20 -6.47 -9.11
N SER A 204 7.88 -7.52 -8.66
CA SER A 204 7.66 -8.91 -9.08
C SER A 204 6.63 -9.65 -8.23
N GLY A 205 6.14 -9.02 -7.14
CA GLY A 205 5.12 -9.58 -6.26
C GLY A 205 3.78 -9.80 -6.97
N GLN A 206 2.98 -10.71 -6.40
CA GLN A 206 1.59 -10.91 -6.82
C GLN A 206 0.73 -9.70 -6.44
N CYS A 207 -0.36 -9.52 -7.17
CA CYS A 207 -1.22 -8.35 -7.03
C CYS A 207 -1.84 -8.26 -5.64
N ASP A 208 -2.29 -9.39 -5.10
CA ASP A 208 -2.93 -9.55 -3.78
C ASP A 208 -1.97 -9.31 -2.60
N THR A 209 -0.67 -9.17 -2.86
CA THR A 209 0.29 -8.73 -1.84
C THR A 209 0.08 -7.26 -1.45
N CYS A 210 -0.50 -6.46 -2.35
CA CYS A 210 -0.74 -5.03 -2.12
C CYS A 210 -2.21 -4.66 -2.32
N HIS A 211 -2.86 -5.19 -3.36
CA HIS A 211 -4.25 -4.90 -3.65
C HIS A 211 -5.16 -5.82 -2.84
N ILE A 212 -5.90 -5.24 -1.91
CA ILE A 212 -6.81 -5.97 -1.00
C ILE A 212 -8.22 -6.14 -1.57
N SER A 213 -8.45 -5.71 -2.82
CA SER A 213 -9.71 -5.83 -3.53
C SER A 213 -9.48 -6.23 -4.99
N THR A 214 -10.37 -7.08 -5.51
CA THR A 214 -10.39 -7.48 -6.93
C THR A 214 -11.29 -6.60 -7.79
N THR A 215 -12.00 -5.64 -7.17
CA THR A 215 -12.95 -4.73 -7.85
C THR A 215 -12.54 -3.26 -7.74
N ASP A 216 -11.76 -2.91 -6.73
CA ASP A 216 -11.21 -1.57 -6.53
C ASP A 216 -9.69 -1.66 -6.38
N TRP A 217 -9.00 -1.45 -7.50
CA TRP A 217 -7.54 -1.50 -7.56
C TRP A 217 -6.85 -0.27 -6.97
N THR A 218 -7.61 0.76 -6.56
CA THR A 218 -7.06 1.90 -5.81
C THR A 218 -6.93 1.60 -4.32
N ASN A 219 -7.62 0.57 -3.82
CA ASN A 219 -7.52 0.12 -2.44
C ASN A 219 -6.29 -0.78 -2.25
N VAL A 220 -5.23 -0.19 -1.69
CA VAL A 220 -3.92 -0.81 -1.52
C VAL A 220 -3.53 -0.79 -0.05
N ASP A 221 -3.09 -1.93 0.46
CA ASP A 221 -2.34 -2.03 1.70
C ASP A 221 -0.85 -2.14 1.37
N PHE A 222 -0.08 -1.11 1.71
CA PHE A 222 1.36 -1.08 1.46
C PHE A 222 2.12 -0.99 2.78
N ASN A 223 2.88 -2.03 3.08
CA ASN A 223 3.68 -2.13 4.30
C ASN A 223 5.12 -1.64 4.05
N HIS A 224 5.55 -0.62 4.80
CA HIS A 224 6.90 -0.07 4.73
C HIS A 224 7.94 -0.82 5.58
N GLY A 225 7.53 -1.79 6.41
CA GLY A 225 8.37 -2.38 7.46
C GLY A 225 9.60 -3.16 6.99
N SER A 226 9.64 -3.60 5.73
CA SER A 226 10.82 -4.24 5.12
C SER A 226 11.71 -3.27 4.33
N ILE A 227 11.29 -2.01 4.20
CA ILE A 227 12.00 -0.97 3.43
C ILE A 227 12.91 -0.20 4.38
N ILE A 228 14.20 -0.54 4.35
CA ILE A 228 15.22 0.09 5.21
C ILE A 228 16.05 1.16 4.49
N THR A 229 16.00 1.23 3.15
CA THR A 229 16.75 2.19 2.32
C THR A 229 16.04 2.38 0.97
N GLY A 230 16.51 3.33 0.16
CA GLY A 230 16.00 3.57 -1.19
C GLY A 230 14.66 4.30 -1.22
N CYS A 231 14.31 5.01 -0.14
CA CYS A 231 13.06 5.76 -0.01
C CYS A 231 12.91 6.78 -1.16
N SER A 232 14.03 7.41 -1.54
CA SER A 232 14.12 8.41 -2.61
C SER A 232 13.72 7.88 -3.98
N SER A 233 13.85 6.57 -4.22
CA SER A 233 13.43 5.93 -5.48
C SER A 233 11.92 5.97 -5.68
N CYS A 234 11.16 5.92 -4.57
CA CYS A 234 9.69 5.97 -4.57
C CYS A 234 9.17 7.37 -4.26
N HIS A 235 9.69 8.02 -3.23
CA HIS A 235 9.30 9.36 -2.78
C HIS A 235 10.04 10.46 -3.56
N ASN A 236 9.88 10.44 -4.88
CA ASN A 236 10.53 11.36 -5.82
C ASN A 236 9.60 12.50 -6.30
N GLY A 237 8.37 12.58 -5.80
CA GLY A 237 7.36 13.57 -6.21
C GLY A 237 6.56 13.19 -7.45
N SER A 238 6.93 12.12 -8.14
CA SER A 238 6.16 11.55 -9.27
C SER A 238 5.49 10.22 -8.91
N LEU A 239 6.22 9.29 -8.29
CA LEU A 239 5.69 7.96 -7.94
C LEU A 239 4.98 7.99 -6.59
N ALA A 240 5.55 8.68 -5.61
CA ALA A 240 4.95 9.01 -4.33
C ALA A 240 5.37 10.42 -3.91
N THR A 241 4.63 10.99 -2.95
CA THR A 241 4.93 12.30 -2.38
C THR A 241 6.37 12.37 -1.89
N GLY A 242 7.14 13.32 -2.41
CA GLY A 242 8.53 13.53 -2.01
C GLY A 242 8.68 14.40 -0.76
N LYS A 243 9.89 14.95 -0.58
CA LYS A 243 10.19 15.93 0.49
C LYS A 243 9.27 17.15 0.35
N PRO A 244 8.59 17.60 1.42
CA PRO A 244 7.77 18.81 1.37
C PRO A 244 8.66 20.06 1.17
N GLY A 245 8.07 21.15 0.66
CA GLY A 245 8.84 22.36 0.32
C GLY A 245 9.55 23.04 1.50
N ASN A 246 9.09 22.80 2.73
CA ASN A 246 9.71 23.27 3.97
C ASN A 246 10.68 22.25 4.60
N HIS A 247 11.03 21.17 3.89
CA HIS A 247 12.02 20.20 4.36
C HIS A 247 13.43 20.80 4.33
N ILE A 248 14.28 20.41 5.28
CA ILE A 248 15.69 20.82 5.29
C ILE A 248 16.40 20.37 3.99
N PRO A 249 17.18 21.22 3.32
CA PRO A 249 17.89 20.81 2.10
C PRO A 249 18.86 19.66 2.37
N THR A 250 18.65 18.50 1.74
CA THR A 250 19.52 17.33 1.89
C THR A 250 19.43 16.37 0.71
N THR A 251 20.57 15.81 0.31
CA THR A 251 20.69 14.71 -0.66
C THR A 251 20.91 13.36 0.00
N GLN A 252 20.99 13.32 1.33
CA GLN A 252 21.11 12.07 2.09
C GLN A 252 19.83 11.24 1.97
N GLU A 253 19.98 9.93 2.07
CA GLU A 253 18.85 9.00 2.13
C GLU A 253 18.01 9.25 3.39
N CYS A 254 16.69 9.02 3.27
CA CYS A 254 15.72 9.41 4.29
C CYS A 254 15.96 8.72 5.63
N ASN A 255 16.35 7.44 5.61
CA ASN A 255 16.61 6.61 6.79
C ASN A 255 17.84 7.05 7.62
N ILE A 256 18.64 7.99 7.10
CA ILE A 256 19.74 8.59 7.87
C ILE A 256 19.19 9.56 8.92
N CYS A 257 18.08 10.24 8.62
CA CYS A 257 17.46 11.22 9.52
C CYS A 257 16.18 10.67 10.15
N HIS A 258 15.31 10.03 9.37
CA HIS A 258 14.03 9.52 9.85
C HIS A 258 14.19 8.12 10.44
N ASN A 259 13.89 7.98 11.72
CA ASN A 259 14.11 6.73 12.47
C ASN A 259 12.92 5.76 12.39
N SER A 260 11.82 6.16 11.74
CA SER A 260 10.59 5.39 11.64
C SER A 260 9.84 5.74 10.35
N THR A 261 9.25 4.72 9.73
CA THR A 261 8.33 4.85 8.59
C THR A 261 6.91 5.21 9.00
N ASP A 262 6.54 4.91 10.25
CA ASP A 262 5.18 5.16 10.79
C ASP A 262 5.07 6.55 11.43
N ASN A 263 6.20 7.07 11.93
CA ASN A 263 6.28 8.42 12.48
C ASN A 263 7.47 9.17 11.88
N TRP A 264 7.21 9.84 10.75
CA TRP A 264 8.21 10.65 10.05
C TRP A 264 8.69 11.89 10.84
N LEU A 265 8.01 12.27 11.93
CA LEU A 265 8.47 13.34 12.82
C LEU A 265 9.51 12.84 13.84
N ASN A 266 9.76 11.54 13.95
CA ASN A 266 10.88 10.99 14.71
C ASN A 266 12.17 11.11 13.89
N VAL A 267 12.88 12.23 14.09
CA VAL A 267 14.06 12.59 13.30
C VAL A 267 15.29 12.73 14.19
N THR A 268 16.42 12.22 13.72
CA THR A 268 17.75 12.53 14.24
C THR A 268 18.42 13.55 13.33
N PHE A 269 19.02 14.59 13.91
CA PHE A 269 19.82 15.57 13.17
C PHE A 269 21.14 15.87 13.90
N THR A 270 22.21 15.99 13.14
CA THR A 270 23.53 16.39 13.63
C THR A 270 24.12 17.46 12.73
N HIS A 271 24.99 18.31 13.28
CA HIS A 271 25.70 19.34 12.50
C HIS A 271 26.91 18.79 11.72
N THR A 272 27.18 17.48 11.80
CA THR A 272 28.28 16.84 11.07
C THR A 272 27.93 16.69 9.60
N ASN A 273 28.82 17.12 8.70
CA ASN A 273 28.64 17.03 7.24
C ASN A 273 27.39 17.78 6.71
N VAL A 274 26.93 18.81 7.43
CA VAL A 274 25.89 19.71 6.90
C VAL A 274 26.42 20.43 5.66
N ALA A 275 25.67 20.34 4.57
CA ALA A 275 25.96 21.07 3.34
C ALA A 275 25.33 22.47 3.41
N GLY A 276 26.08 23.49 2.98
CA GLY A 276 25.63 24.88 2.97
C GLY A 276 26.14 25.71 4.15
N THR A 277 25.65 26.93 4.26
CA THR A 277 26.03 27.89 5.31
C THR A 277 25.00 27.92 6.43
N CYS A 278 25.40 28.36 7.63
CA CYS A 278 24.51 28.45 8.79
C CYS A 278 23.26 29.27 8.47
N SER A 279 23.43 30.40 7.77
CA SER A 279 22.35 31.32 7.42
C SER A 279 21.34 30.75 6.41
N ASN A 280 21.72 29.76 5.59
CA ASN A 280 20.78 29.10 4.68
C ASN A 280 19.72 28.28 5.44
N CYS A 281 20.09 27.70 6.59
CA CYS A 281 19.19 26.91 7.43
C CYS A 281 18.58 27.76 8.56
N HIS A 282 19.39 28.54 9.26
CA HIS A 282 18.98 29.41 10.38
C HIS A 282 18.45 30.75 9.87
N ASN A 283 17.42 30.69 9.04
CA ASN A 283 16.77 31.85 8.42
C ASN A 283 15.40 32.18 9.03
N GLY A 284 14.99 31.49 10.08
CA GLY A 284 13.67 31.63 10.72
C GLY A 284 12.55 30.84 10.05
N THR A 285 12.82 30.17 8.92
CA THR A 285 11.86 29.27 8.24
C THR A 285 12.18 27.81 8.50
N PHE A 286 13.41 27.36 8.20
CA PHE A 286 13.82 25.97 8.41
C PHE A 286 14.32 25.70 9.83
N ALA A 287 15.06 26.66 10.39
CA ALA A 287 15.55 26.64 11.76
C ALA A 287 15.56 28.05 12.35
N THR A 288 15.62 28.12 13.68
CA THR A 288 15.69 29.37 14.44
C THR A 288 16.83 30.25 13.93
N GLY A 289 16.51 31.47 13.49
CA GLY A 289 17.49 32.45 13.03
C GLY A 289 18.02 33.35 14.15
N LYS A 290 18.66 34.46 13.75
CA LYS A 290 19.10 35.53 14.65
C LYS A 290 17.89 36.12 15.39
N SER A 291 18.00 36.29 16.70
CA SER A 291 16.97 37.00 17.48
C SER A 291 16.97 38.50 17.15
N ALA A 292 15.88 39.20 17.48
CA ALA A 292 15.80 40.65 17.32
C ALA A 292 16.84 41.42 18.16
N SER A 293 17.37 40.80 19.21
CA SER A 293 18.43 41.35 20.06
C SER A 293 19.85 41.02 19.59
N HIS A 294 20.01 40.25 18.51
CA HIS A 294 21.31 39.90 17.97
C HIS A 294 22.00 41.13 17.34
N LEU A 295 23.32 41.22 17.47
CA LEU A 295 24.11 42.26 16.82
C LEU A 295 23.86 42.28 15.30
N PRO A 296 23.60 43.44 14.67
CA PRO A 296 23.43 43.52 13.23
C PRO A 296 24.69 43.04 12.50
N THR A 297 24.59 41.95 11.75
CA THR A 297 25.72 41.41 10.98
C THR A 297 25.23 40.58 9.79
N THR A 298 25.95 40.68 8.68
CA THR A 298 25.80 39.83 7.49
C THR A 298 26.83 38.69 7.44
N ALA A 299 27.77 38.65 8.39
CA ALA A 299 28.73 37.56 8.51
C ALA A 299 28.03 36.22 8.77
N GLN A 300 28.69 35.13 8.35
CA GLN A 300 28.25 33.79 8.68
C GLN A 300 28.44 33.52 10.17
N CYS A 301 27.59 32.65 10.72
CA CYS A 301 27.49 32.46 12.16
C CYS A 301 28.79 31.91 12.76
N ASP A 302 29.47 31.02 12.05
CA ASP A 302 30.74 30.39 12.42
C ASP A 302 31.93 31.36 12.46
N ASN A 303 31.79 32.57 11.91
CA ASN A 303 32.80 33.62 12.10
C ASN A 303 32.83 34.15 13.54
N CYS A 304 31.72 34.02 14.28
CA CYS A 304 31.60 34.52 15.66
C CYS A 304 31.33 33.38 16.64
N HIS A 305 30.42 32.47 16.31
CA HIS A 305 30.05 31.34 17.17
C HIS A 305 31.00 30.17 16.95
N THR A 306 31.72 29.77 17.99
CA THR A 306 32.76 28.75 17.91
C THR A 306 32.26 27.34 18.22
N SER A 307 30.96 27.20 18.51
CA SER A 307 30.33 25.92 18.83
C SER A 307 28.90 25.86 18.28
N THR A 308 28.52 24.69 17.77
CA THR A 308 27.16 24.37 17.34
C THR A 308 26.28 23.83 18.46
N SER A 309 26.88 23.40 19.58
CA SER A 309 26.16 22.90 20.77
C SER A 309 26.03 23.94 21.87
N ASN A 310 26.88 24.97 21.87
CA ASN A 310 26.82 26.08 22.80
C ASN A 310 26.94 27.41 22.06
N TRP A 311 25.79 27.99 21.67
CA TRP A 311 25.74 29.26 20.94
C TRP A 311 26.18 30.48 21.77
N LEU A 312 26.36 30.34 23.09
CA LEU A 312 26.96 31.39 23.92
C LEU A 312 28.49 31.45 23.80
N SER A 313 29.13 30.43 23.21
CA SER A 313 30.56 30.47 22.90
C SER A 313 30.80 31.35 21.68
N VAL A 314 31.18 32.60 21.94
CA VAL A 314 31.38 33.64 20.91
C VAL A 314 32.80 34.18 20.97
N THR A 315 33.40 34.38 19.80
CA THR A 315 34.57 35.24 19.60
C THR A 315 34.13 36.53 18.91
N PHE A 316 34.72 37.65 19.30
CA PHE A 316 34.46 38.95 18.70
C PHE A 316 35.79 39.70 18.53
N ASP A 317 35.98 40.28 17.35
CA ASP A 317 37.16 41.07 16.99
C ASP A 317 36.72 42.46 16.49
N HIS A 318 37.44 43.49 16.92
CA HIS A 318 37.22 44.88 16.55
C HIS A 318 37.85 45.25 15.19
N SER A 319 38.67 44.39 14.58
CA SER A 319 39.42 44.69 13.34
C SER A 319 38.55 45.11 12.14
N GLY A 320 37.27 44.71 12.13
CA GLY A 320 36.29 45.06 11.09
C GLY A 320 35.26 46.12 11.49
N VAL A 321 35.37 46.73 12.68
CA VAL A 321 34.38 47.69 13.16
C VAL A 321 34.57 49.04 12.44
N THR A 322 33.66 49.34 11.50
CA THR A 322 33.57 50.64 10.84
C THR A 322 32.41 51.43 11.44
N GLY A 323 32.68 52.32 12.38
CA GLY A 323 31.63 53.11 13.04
C GLY A 323 32.08 53.75 14.35
N ASN A 324 31.17 54.50 14.96
CA ASN A 324 31.40 55.17 16.24
C ASN A 324 31.31 54.16 17.39
N CYS A 325 32.27 54.17 18.32
CA CYS A 325 32.29 53.24 19.45
C CYS A 325 31.00 53.33 20.29
N ASN A 326 30.46 54.54 20.43
CA ASN A 326 29.26 54.82 21.21
C ASN A 326 27.95 54.24 20.62
N SER A 327 27.94 53.84 19.34
CA SER A 327 26.76 53.18 18.77
C SER A 327 26.58 51.76 19.31
N CYS A 328 27.68 51.14 19.77
CA CYS A 328 27.67 49.80 20.39
C CYS A 328 27.87 49.88 21.91
N HIS A 329 28.81 50.70 22.39
CA HIS A 329 29.09 50.91 23.81
C HIS A 329 28.13 51.94 24.43
N ASN A 330 26.85 51.64 24.37
CA ASN A 330 25.74 52.48 24.81
C ASN A 330 25.08 52.00 26.13
N GLY A 331 25.56 50.90 26.70
CA GLY A 331 24.99 50.29 27.91
C GLY A 331 23.84 49.30 27.64
N THR A 332 23.38 49.17 26.40
CA THR A 332 22.37 48.18 26.00
C THR A 332 22.96 47.10 25.09
N THR A 333 23.74 47.49 24.09
CA THR A 333 24.31 46.58 23.08
C THR A 333 25.64 46.01 23.55
N ALA A 334 26.48 46.86 24.12
CA ALA A 334 27.71 46.51 24.83
C ALA A 334 27.86 47.41 26.05
N THR A 335 28.83 47.09 26.91
CA THR A 335 29.15 47.89 28.10
C THR A 335 29.35 49.35 27.71
N GLY A 336 28.53 50.24 28.28
CA GLY A 336 28.65 51.68 28.07
C GLY A 336 29.66 52.33 28.99
N THR A 337 29.60 53.65 29.10
CA THR A 337 30.44 54.41 30.03
C THR A 337 30.14 54.00 31.49
N PRO A 338 31.14 53.62 32.28
CA PRO A 338 30.95 53.27 33.69
C PRO A 338 30.54 54.49 34.52
N GLN A 339 29.99 54.25 35.72
CA GLN A 339 29.69 55.31 36.67
C GLN A 339 30.98 56.11 37.01
N GLY A 340 30.90 57.44 36.97
CA GLY A 340 32.06 58.31 37.21
C GLY A 340 32.96 58.54 35.99
N HIS A 341 32.60 58.00 34.81
CA HIS A 341 33.29 58.31 33.56
C HIS A 341 33.32 59.82 33.28
N PHE A 342 34.40 60.28 32.65
CA PHE A 342 34.60 61.68 32.27
C PHE A 342 33.46 62.17 31.36
N VAL A 343 32.84 63.31 31.67
CA VAL A 343 31.73 63.84 30.87
C VAL A 343 32.28 64.50 29.61
N THR A 344 32.12 63.80 28.48
CA THR A 344 32.72 64.13 27.19
C THR A 344 31.71 63.97 26.04
N THR A 345 31.87 64.77 25.00
CA THR A 345 31.15 64.62 23.72
C THR A 345 32.01 63.96 22.64
N GLN A 346 33.29 63.73 22.92
CA GLN A 346 34.22 63.06 22.01
C GLN A 346 33.85 61.58 21.81
N GLN A 347 34.21 61.04 20.64
CA GLN A 347 34.15 59.61 20.41
C GLN A 347 35.18 58.88 21.28
N CYS A 348 34.88 57.64 21.63
CA CYS A 348 35.65 56.90 22.62
C CYS A 348 37.09 56.63 22.16
N ASP A 349 37.32 56.49 20.85
CA ASP A 349 38.63 56.31 20.21
C ASP A 349 39.55 57.53 20.32
N ALA A 350 39.04 58.70 20.74
CA ALA A 350 39.89 59.84 21.10
C ALA A 350 40.76 59.57 22.34
N CYS A 351 40.28 58.69 23.23
CA CYS A 351 40.93 58.38 24.52
C CYS A 351 41.33 56.90 24.63
N HIS A 352 40.52 56.01 24.07
CA HIS A 352 40.61 54.56 24.21
C HIS A 352 41.03 53.88 22.91
N THR A 353 41.39 52.61 22.99
CA THR A 353 41.72 51.80 21.81
C THR A 353 40.90 50.52 21.78
N THR A 354 40.83 49.86 20.64
CA THR A 354 40.18 48.55 20.50
C THR A 354 40.84 47.44 21.31
N ASN A 355 42.10 47.63 21.74
CA ASN A 355 42.83 46.69 22.60
C ASN A 355 42.52 46.87 24.09
N GLY A 356 41.91 48.00 24.49
CA GLY A 356 41.59 48.26 25.89
C GLY A 356 41.15 49.69 26.18
N TRP A 357 40.31 49.81 27.22
CA TRP A 357 39.80 51.08 27.75
C TRP A 357 40.82 51.82 28.62
N LEU A 358 41.81 51.13 29.18
CA LEU A 358 42.85 51.73 30.02
C LEU A 358 44.23 51.18 29.63
N PRO A 359 45.30 51.98 29.81
CA PRO A 359 45.29 53.38 30.27
C PRO A 359 44.96 54.38 29.15
N VAL A 360 44.40 55.55 29.49
CA VAL A 360 44.15 56.65 28.55
C VAL A 360 45.46 57.41 28.33
N ILE A 361 46.33 56.86 27.49
CA ILE A 361 47.67 57.42 27.21
C ILE A 361 47.74 58.14 25.86
N ASN A 362 46.71 58.00 25.02
CA ASN A 362 46.74 58.49 23.64
C ASN A 362 46.03 59.83 23.44
N TYR A 363 45.37 60.36 24.47
CA TYR A 363 44.68 61.65 24.35
C TYR A 363 45.67 62.81 24.42
N ARG A 364 45.65 63.67 23.40
CA ARG A 364 46.44 64.91 23.36
C ARG A 364 45.52 66.10 23.16
N HIS A 365 45.67 67.11 24.01
CA HIS A 365 45.00 68.40 23.80
C HIS A 365 45.50 69.04 22.50
N THR A 366 44.61 69.24 21.54
CA THR A 366 44.88 69.95 20.28
C THR A 366 44.33 71.38 20.28
N SER A 367 43.54 71.73 21.28
CA SER A 367 42.96 73.07 21.45
C SER A 367 44.01 74.09 21.86
N GLY A 368 44.02 75.25 21.20
CA GLY A 368 44.85 76.41 21.61
C GLY A 368 44.41 77.04 22.95
N ASN A 369 43.38 76.50 23.60
CA ASN A 369 42.98 76.86 24.96
C ASN A 369 43.72 76.06 26.03
N TYR A 370 44.44 75.00 25.64
CA TYR A 370 45.29 74.26 26.55
C TYR A 370 46.58 75.07 26.81
N PRO A 371 46.91 75.40 28.07
CA PRO A 371 48.02 76.31 28.41
C PRO A 371 49.43 75.68 28.19
N GLY A 372 49.49 74.45 27.69
CA GLY A 372 50.74 73.80 27.27
C GLY A 372 51.36 72.95 28.38
N ASP A 373 52.70 72.85 28.34
CA ASP A 373 53.46 71.97 29.22
C ASP A 373 53.48 72.50 30.66
N HIS A 374 53.33 71.59 31.62
CA HIS A 374 53.40 71.86 33.05
C HIS A 374 54.59 71.07 33.64
N ARG A 375 55.20 71.59 34.72
CA ARG A 375 56.33 70.92 35.42
C ARG A 375 55.92 69.59 36.07
N ALA A 376 54.64 69.46 36.43
CA ALA A 376 54.08 68.24 37.01
C ALA A 376 53.39 67.39 35.94
N ASN A 377 53.41 66.07 36.14
CA ASN A 377 52.57 65.16 35.36
C ASN A 377 51.12 65.28 35.88
N LEU A 378 50.37 66.22 35.29
CA LEU A 378 48.99 66.47 35.68
C LEU A 378 48.07 65.36 35.18
N SER A 379 47.20 64.89 36.07
CA SER A 379 46.05 64.07 35.73
C SER A 379 44.95 64.94 35.12
N CYS A 380 43.99 64.32 34.42
CA CYS A 380 42.85 65.04 33.87
C CYS A 380 42.07 65.81 34.95
N GLN A 381 41.98 65.26 36.17
CA GLN A 381 41.20 65.85 37.27
C GLN A 381 41.84 67.12 37.84
N ASP A 382 43.14 67.33 37.64
CA ASP A 382 43.83 68.54 38.09
C ASP A 382 43.36 69.80 37.34
N CYS A 383 42.91 69.63 36.08
CA CYS A 383 42.30 70.71 35.30
C CYS A 383 40.77 70.59 35.25
N HIS A 384 40.26 69.37 35.08
CA HIS A 384 38.83 69.10 34.91
C HIS A 384 38.17 68.72 36.24
N THR A 385 38.17 69.65 37.19
CA THR A 385 37.68 69.42 38.57
C THR A 385 36.19 69.09 38.66
N SER A 386 35.40 69.44 37.65
CA SER A 386 33.98 69.05 37.52
C SER A 386 33.76 67.74 36.77
N ASN A 387 34.82 66.95 36.52
CA ASN A 387 34.80 65.69 35.76
C ASN A 387 34.16 65.84 34.36
N SER A 388 34.42 66.96 33.68
CA SER A 388 33.86 67.28 32.36
C SER A 388 34.90 67.97 31.48
N GLU A 389 34.76 67.87 30.16
CA GLU A 389 35.51 68.65 29.17
C GLU A 389 35.54 70.15 29.48
N ALA A 390 34.47 70.66 30.10
CA ALA A 390 34.43 72.03 30.58
C ALA A 390 35.38 72.20 31.77
N VAL A 391 36.38 73.07 31.62
CA VAL A 391 37.28 73.47 32.70
C VAL A 391 36.66 74.66 33.45
N PRO A 392 36.33 74.52 34.74
CA PRO A 392 35.97 75.66 35.57
C PRO A 392 37.23 76.43 35.96
N TRP A 393 37.41 77.62 35.38
CA TRP A 393 38.56 78.47 35.68
C TRP A 393 38.36 79.20 37.02
N PRO A 394 39.29 79.07 37.99
CA PRO A 394 39.25 79.83 39.24
C PRO A 394 39.15 81.34 39.03
N PHE A 395 39.82 81.86 38.00
CA PHE A 395 39.76 83.26 37.58
C PHE A 395 39.22 83.37 36.15
N PRO A 396 37.89 83.43 35.95
CA PRO A 396 37.26 83.37 34.63
C PRO A 396 37.71 84.48 33.66
N THR A 397 38.04 85.67 34.19
CA THR A 397 38.54 86.82 33.41
C THR A 397 39.83 86.49 32.64
N TYR A 398 40.63 85.56 33.17
CA TYR A 398 41.90 85.13 32.59
C TYR A 398 41.81 83.70 32.01
N ALA A 399 40.60 83.19 31.77
CA ALA A 399 40.41 81.85 31.23
C ALA A 399 41.24 81.64 29.95
N ARG A 400 41.83 80.44 29.80
CA ARG A 400 42.69 80.05 28.67
C ARG A 400 44.08 80.71 28.66
N THR A 401 44.49 81.27 29.80
CA THR A 401 45.85 81.75 30.08
C THR A 401 46.33 81.15 31.41
N CYS A 402 47.62 81.29 31.72
CA CYS A 402 48.16 80.83 33.00
C CYS A 402 47.47 81.49 34.21
N ALA A 403 47.14 82.79 34.08
CA ALA A 403 46.46 83.57 35.11
C ALA A 403 45.03 83.06 35.39
N GLY A 404 44.44 82.24 34.52
CA GLY A 404 43.15 81.60 34.76
C GLY A 404 43.14 80.71 36.01
N CYS A 405 44.29 80.16 36.40
CA CYS A 405 44.47 79.34 37.60
C CYS A 405 45.44 79.97 38.63
N HIS A 406 46.39 80.79 38.17
CA HIS A 406 47.50 81.31 38.99
C HIS A 406 47.43 82.81 39.29
N ALA A 407 46.31 83.50 39.05
CA ALA A 407 46.24 84.96 39.27
C ALA A 407 46.55 85.38 40.72
N ASN A 408 46.28 84.53 41.71
CA ASN A 408 46.62 84.78 43.11
C ASN A 408 48.08 84.48 43.48
N ASP A 409 48.80 83.76 42.62
CA ASP A 409 50.23 83.44 42.83
C ASP A 409 51.14 84.58 42.36
N TYR A 410 50.57 85.57 41.66
CA TYR A 410 51.27 86.72 41.12
C TYR A 410 51.70 87.71 42.20
N ARG A 411 52.97 88.11 42.19
CA ARG A 411 53.51 89.13 43.10
C ARG A 411 53.46 90.51 42.46
N PRO A 412 52.81 91.51 43.08
CA PRO A 412 52.83 92.88 42.57
C PRO A 412 54.27 93.45 42.60
N GLY A 413 54.82 93.84 41.44
CA GLY A 413 56.10 94.56 41.33
C GLY A 413 57.27 93.84 40.65
N GLU A 414 57.06 92.67 40.05
CA GLU A 414 58.04 92.05 39.14
C GLU A 414 57.84 92.59 37.70
N ASP A 415 58.89 93.17 37.12
CA ASP A 415 58.89 93.94 35.86
C ASP A 415 58.99 93.09 34.57
N ASP A 416 58.83 91.76 34.65
CA ASP A 416 58.97 90.83 33.53
C ASP A 416 57.64 90.40 32.87
N HIS A 417 56.54 91.06 33.22
CA HIS A 417 55.19 90.65 32.83
C HIS A 417 54.62 91.46 31.66
N ASN A 418 54.35 90.79 30.52
CA ASN A 418 53.63 91.37 29.38
C ASN A 418 52.11 91.48 29.61
N GLY A 419 51.69 91.57 30.87
CA GLY A 419 50.29 91.58 31.32
C GLY A 419 49.69 90.18 31.46
N LEU A 420 48.98 89.93 32.56
CA LEU A 420 48.36 88.64 32.96
C LEU A 420 47.53 87.96 31.85
N SER A 421 47.01 88.72 30.88
CA SER A 421 46.20 88.21 29.76
C SER A 421 47.00 87.72 28.55
N ALA A 422 48.30 88.05 28.43
CA ALA A 422 49.12 87.74 27.26
C ALA A 422 49.84 86.37 27.36
N ASP A 423 49.89 85.78 28.56
CA ASP A 423 50.75 84.65 28.87
C ASP A 423 50.03 83.31 28.73
N ARG A 424 50.02 82.80 27.49
CA ARG A 424 49.42 81.50 27.14
C ARG A 424 50.41 80.34 27.08
N ASN A 425 51.71 80.62 27.11
CA ASN A 425 52.78 79.62 27.02
C ASN A 425 53.82 79.89 28.11
N CYS A 426 53.98 78.96 29.05
CA CYS A 426 54.94 79.03 30.16
C CYS A 426 56.37 79.37 29.71
N ALA A 427 56.78 78.90 28.52
CA ALA A 427 58.11 79.16 27.97
C ALA A 427 58.28 80.59 27.45
N ALA A 428 57.18 81.23 27.04
CA ALA A 428 57.18 82.55 26.41
C ALA A 428 56.71 83.66 27.36
N SER A 429 56.08 83.31 28.48
CA SER A 429 55.51 84.26 29.45
C SER A 429 56.53 84.92 30.37
N GLY A 430 57.81 84.54 30.30
CA GLY A 430 58.84 85.04 31.22
C GLY A 430 58.77 84.44 32.63
N CYS A 431 57.58 84.02 33.10
CA CYS A 431 57.36 83.44 34.43
C CYS A 431 58.19 82.17 34.71
N HIS A 432 58.51 81.37 33.69
CA HIS A 432 59.28 80.13 33.82
C HIS A 432 60.36 80.01 32.73
N ARG A 433 61.63 80.12 33.12
CA ARG A 433 62.75 79.80 32.22
C ARG A 433 62.79 78.29 31.98
N VAL A 434 62.50 77.85 30.76
CA VAL A 434 62.54 76.44 30.32
C VAL A 434 63.91 75.77 30.52
N ASN A 435 64.94 76.55 30.85
CA ASN A 435 66.33 76.12 30.92
C ASN A 435 66.86 76.03 32.36
N ALA A 436 66.07 76.39 33.38
CA ALA A 436 66.50 76.33 34.77
C ALA A 436 66.15 74.95 35.35
N ARG A 437 67.09 73.99 35.21
CA ARG A 437 67.08 72.68 35.89
C ARG A 437 67.48 72.79 37.38
N GLU A 438 66.96 73.77 38.08
CA GLU A 438 66.96 73.74 39.54
C GLU A 438 65.52 73.94 39.99
N TRP A 439 65.16 73.19 41.03
CA TRP A 439 63.82 72.84 41.51
C TRP A 439 63.21 71.63 40.81
#